data_AF-A0A7C7ECY8-F1
#
_entry.id   AF-A0A7C7ECY8-F1
#
_cell.length_a   1.000
_cell.length_b   1.000
_cell.length_c   1.000
_cell.angle_alpha   90.00
_cell.angle_beta   90.00
_cell.angle_gamma   90.00
#
_symmetry.space_group_name_H-M   'P 1'
#
loop_
_entity.id
_entity.type
_entity.pdbx_description
1 polymer ?
#
loop_
_entity_poly.entity_id
_entity_poly.type
_entity_poly.pdbx_seq_one_letter_code
_entity_poly.pdbx_strand_id
1 'polypeptide(L)'
;MRNIINLLRKFENYYIAFTNSTSTNDEFYCMIKERQAVLLEIYEPLKSIQSMRVSIDEPMVVKAFEEYFTEKWEHIAPINRDKNEVINWIQKQIKLLETKISNEVV
;
A
#
# COMPACT_ATOMS: atom_id res chain seq x y z
N MET A 1 13.44 -5.77 -3.83
CA MET A 1 12.05 -6.18 -4.14
C MET A 1 11.76 -7.67 -3.95
N ARG A 2 12.69 -8.61 -4.18
CA ARG A 2 12.44 -10.06 -3.94
C ARG A 2 11.88 -10.37 -2.53
N ASN A 3 12.35 -9.62 -1.53
CA ASN A 3 11.90 -9.74 -0.14
C ASN A 3 10.40 -9.49 0.04
N ILE A 4 9.81 -8.53 -0.69
CA ILE A 4 8.38 -8.21 -0.52
C ILE A 4 7.49 -9.34 -1.03
N ILE A 5 7.87 -9.98 -2.14
CA ILE A 5 7.16 -11.16 -2.66
C ILE A 5 7.23 -12.30 -1.67
N ASN A 6 8.40 -12.54 -1.07
CA ASN A 6 8.56 -13.60 -0.08
C ASN A 6 7.67 -13.36 1.14
N LEU A 7 7.56 -12.12 1.62
CA LEU A 7 6.65 -11.75 2.71
C LEU A 7 5.19 -12.00 2.32
N LEU A 8 4.77 -11.49 1.16
CA LEU A 8 3.38 -11.65 0.68
C LEU A 8 2.99 -13.11 0.48
N ARG A 9 3.93 -13.97 0.05
CA ARG A 9 3.69 -15.41 -0.11
C ARG A 9 3.70 -16.18 1.21
N LYS A 10 4.58 -15.81 2.14
CA LYS A 10 4.75 -16.53 3.41
C LYS A 10 3.56 -16.35 4.34
N PHE A 11 2.96 -15.16 4.36
CA PHE A 11 1.92 -14.83 5.31
C PHE A 11 0.55 -14.76 4.62
N GLU A 12 -0.35 -15.67 4.98
CA GLU A 12 -1.69 -15.76 4.40
C GLU A 12 -2.62 -14.65 4.87
N ASN A 13 -2.44 -14.17 6.10
CA ASN A 13 -3.27 -13.19 6.82
C ASN A 13 -3.11 -11.73 6.36
N TYR A 14 -2.62 -11.50 5.15
CA TYR A 14 -2.47 -10.17 4.57
C TYR A 14 -3.24 -10.07 3.27
N TYR A 15 -4.02 -8.99 3.19
CA TYR A 15 -4.74 -8.56 1.99
C TYR A 15 -3.94 -7.47 1.30
N ILE A 16 -3.92 -7.49 -0.03
CA ILE A 16 -3.23 -6.51 -0.86
C ILE A 16 -4.07 -6.25 -2.10
N ALA A 17 -4.10 -5.01 -2.56
CA ALA A 17 -4.82 -4.65 -3.76
C ALA A 17 -4.15 -3.52 -4.53
N PHE A 18 -4.43 -3.44 -5.83
CA PHE A 18 -4.13 -2.27 -6.64
C PHE A 18 -5.29 -1.29 -6.64
N THR A 19 -4.97 -0.02 -6.42
CA THR A 19 -5.94 1.08 -6.46
C THR A 19 -5.59 2.01 -7.63
N ASN A 20 -6.57 2.37 -8.45
CA ASN A 20 -6.40 3.45 -9.41
C ASN A 20 -6.67 4.78 -8.70
N SER A 21 -5.64 5.45 -8.20
CA SER A 21 -5.77 6.80 -7.64
C SER A 21 -5.34 7.82 -8.68
N THR A 22 -6.29 8.56 -9.24
CA THR A 22 -6.03 9.72 -10.11
C THR A 22 -5.97 11.04 -9.32
N SER A 23 -6.18 11.04 -7.99
CA SER A 23 -6.72 12.23 -7.32
C SER A 23 -5.94 12.85 -6.15
N THR A 24 -4.76 12.36 -5.74
CA THR A 24 -3.95 13.10 -4.75
C THR A 24 -2.46 12.84 -4.97
N ASN A 25 -1.72 13.90 -5.29
CA ASN A 25 -0.25 13.91 -5.40
C ASN A 25 0.46 13.80 -4.04
N ASP A 26 -0.29 13.61 -2.95
CA ASP A 26 0.26 13.54 -1.61
C ASP A 26 0.59 12.09 -1.29
N GLU A 27 1.88 11.79 -1.21
CA GLU A 27 2.37 10.53 -0.66
C GLU A 27 2.04 10.54 0.84
N PHE A 28 1.04 9.76 1.26
CA PHE A 28 0.71 9.59 2.66
C PHE A 28 0.67 8.12 3.04
N TYR A 29 1.04 7.84 4.29
CA TYR A 29 0.90 6.55 4.93
C TYR A 29 -0.18 6.63 5.99
N CYS A 30 -1.15 5.71 5.95
CA CYS A 30 -2.19 5.62 6.96
C CYS A 30 -2.32 4.18 7.46
N MET A 31 -2.41 4.02 8.78
CA MET A 31 -2.54 2.72 9.44
C MET A 31 -3.52 2.83 10.61
N ILE A 32 -4.40 1.85 10.75
CA ILE A 32 -5.18 1.65 11.97
C ILE A 32 -4.51 0.54 12.76
N LYS A 33 -4.07 0.85 13.99
CA LYS A 33 -3.46 -0.13 14.88
C LYS A 33 -4.47 -0.59 15.92
N GLU A 34 -4.76 -1.90 15.91
CA GLU A 34 -5.53 -2.60 16.94
C GLU A 34 -6.91 -1.98 17.26
N ARG A 35 -7.52 -1.24 16.32
CA ARG A 35 -8.74 -0.43 16.54
C ARG A 35 -8.62 0.59 17.67
N GLN A 36 -7.39 0.97 18.03
CA GLN A 36 -7.12 1.91 19.11
C GLN A 36 -6.62 3.25 18.59
N ALA A 37 -5.86 3.26 17.49
CA ALA A 37 -5.29 4.48 16.97
C ALA A 37 -5.17 4.47 15.45
N VAL A 38 -5.33 5.65 14.85
CA VAL A 38 -4.96 5.94 13.47
C VAL A 38 -3.62 6.66 13.48
N LEU A 39 -2.65 6.12 12.74
CA LEU A 39 -1.39 6.77 12.43
C LEU A 39 -1.46 7.30 11.01
N LEU A 40 -1.29 8.62 10.84
CA LEU A 40 -1.20 9.28 9.55
C LEU A 40 0.17 9.95 9.42
N GLU A 41 0.84 9.68 8.31
CA GLU A 41 2.09 10.33 7.96
C GLU A 41 1.96 10.93 6.58
N ILE A 42 2.26 12.22 6.46
CA ILE A 42 2.23 12.94 5.18
C ILE A 42 3.68 13.24 4.81
N TYR A 43 4.04 12.98 3.56
CA TYR A 43 5.37 13.19 3.02
C TYR A 43 5.34 14.38 2.05
N GLU A 44 6.34 15.26 2.13
CA GLU A 44 6.50 16.34 1.14
C GLU A 44 7.17 15.76 -0.12
N PRO A 45 6.50 15.75 -1.30
CA PRO A 45 6.97 15.04 -2.49
C PRO A 45 8.36 15.46 -2.97
N LEU A 46 8.78 16.69 -2.67
CA LEU A 46 10.02 17.28 -3.17
C LEU A 46 11.22 17.10 -2.25
N LYS A 47 11.03 16.69 -1.00
CA LYS A 47 12.11 16.65 0.00
C LYS A 47 12.28 15.30 0.68
N SER A 48 11.35 14.36 0.52
CA SER A 48 11.35 13.07 1.25
C SER A 48 11.51 13.26 2.78
N ILE A 49 11.10 14.44 3.27
CA ILE A 49 11.02 14.77 4.69
C ILE A 49 9.57 14.53 5.10
N GLN A 50 9.38 13.85 6.23
CA GLN A 50 8.08 13.71 6.86
C GLN A 50 7.58 15.11 7.25
N SER A 51 6.56 15.60 6.55
CA SER A 51 6.01 16.93 6.81
C SER A 51 5.13 16.92 8.05
N MET A 52 4.44 15.81 8.30
CA MET A 52 3.54 15.66 9.43
C MET A 52 3.41 14.19 9.85
N ARG A 53 3.37 13.96 11.16
CA ARG A 53 2.96 12.70 11.79
C ARG A 53 1.84 12.99 12.79
N VAL A 54 0.70 12.33 12.64
CA VAL A 54 -0.45 12.46 13.54
C VAL A 54 -0.84 11.09 14.06
N SER A 55 -1.08 11.00 15.38
CA SER A 55 -1.71 9.85 16.01
C SER A 55 -3.05 10.31 16.58
N ILE A 56 -4.13 9.61 16.22
CA ILE A 56 -5.48 9.89 16.69
C ILE A 56 -5.98 8.64 17.41
N ASP A 57 -6.30 8.78 18.70
CA ASP A 57 -6.81 7.72 19.57
C ASP A 57 -8.30 7.90 19.93
N GLU A 58 -8.96 8.91 19.36
CA GLU A 58 -10.38 9.16 19.57
C GLU A 58 -11.20 8.01 18.93
N PRO A 59 -12.01 7.26 19.70
CA PRO A 59 -12.66 6.05 19.22
C PRO A 59 -13.61 6.23 18.04
N MET A 60 -14.37 7.34 17.97
CA MET A 60 -15.26 7.60 16.84
C MET A 60 -14.48 7.84 15.55
N VAL A 61 -13.37 8.58 15.61
CA VAL A 61 -12.49 8.82 14.47
C VAL A 61 -11.85 7.50 14.04
N VAL A 62 -11.33 6.70 14.96
CA VAL A 62 -10.74 5.39 14.64
C VAL A 62 -11.75 4.50 13.91
N LYS A 63 -13.01 4.45 14.39
CA LYS A 63 -14.09 3.70 13.73
C LYS A 63 -14.43 4.25 12.35
N ALA A 64 -14.46 5.57 12.18
CA ALA A 64 -14.71 6.19 10.89
C ALA A 64 -13.63 5.81 9.84
N PHE A 65 -12.36 5.74 10.25
CA PHE A 65 -11.29 5.25 9.37
C PHE A 65 -11.43 3.76 9.03
N GLU A 66 -11.84 2.92 9.99
CA GLU A 66 -12.06 1.48 9.74
C GLU A 66 -13.20 1.27 8.72
N GLU A 67 -14.30 2.00 8.88
CA GLU A 67 -15.43 1.99 7.95
C GLU A 67 -15.03 2.50 6.57
N TYR A 68 -14.27 3.60 6.52
CA TYR A 68 -13.75 4.15 5.26
C TYR A 68 -12.87 3.14 4.51
N PHE A 69 -11.92 2.48 5.19
CA PHE A 69 -11.08 1.48 4.54
C PHE A 69 -11.86 0.25 4.09
N THR A 70 -12.84 -0.18 4.88
CA THR A 70 -13.73 -1.29 4.50
C THR A 70 -14.52 -0.94 3.24
N GLU A 71 -15.12 0.25 3.21
CA GLU A 71 -15.84 0.75 2.04
C GLU A 71 -14.91 0.81 0.81
N LYS A 72 -13.72 1.40 0.94
CA LYS A 72 -12.75 1.46 -0.16
C LYS A 72 -12.34 0.08 -0.65
N TRP A 73 -12.13 -0.87 0.27
CA TRP A 73 -11.79 -2.24 -0.08
C TRP A 73 -12.89 -2.94 -0.90
N GLU A 74 -14.16 -2.73 -0.55
CA GLU A 74 -15.29 -3.33 -1.27
C GLU A 74 -15.50 -2.73 -2.66
N HIS A 75 -15.08 -1.48 -2.89
CA HIS A 75 -15.14 -0.84 -4.21
C HIS A 75 -14.00 -1.27 -5.15
N ILE A 76 -13.00 -2.00 -4.66
CA ILE A 76 -11.91 -2.49 -5.51
C ILE A 76 -12.40 -3.73 -6.28
N ALA A 77 -12.26 -3.70 -7.60
CA ALA A 77 -12.60 -4.83 -8.47
C ALA A 77 -11.92 -6.13 -7.99
N PRO A 78 -12.61 -7.29 -7.96
CA PRO A 78 -12.07 -8.53 -7.41
C PRO A 78 -10.69 -8.91 -7.96
N ILE A 79 -10.47 -8.73 -9.26
CA ILE A 79 -9.17 -9.01 -9.92
C ILE A 79 -8.02 -8.17 -9.35
N ASN A 80 -8.29 -6.95 -8.90
CA ASN A 80 -7.29 -6.05 -8.35
C ASN A 80 -7.01 -6.31 -6.86
N ARG A 81 -7.85 -7.08 -6.17
CA ARG A 81 -7.65 -7.53 -4.78
C ARG A 81 -7.33 -9.02 -4.66
N ASP A 82 -7.19 -9.73 -5.78
CA ASP A 82 -6.68 -11.09 -5.80
C ASP A 82 -5.17 -11.07 -5.53
N LYS A 83 -4.79 -11.66 -4.40
CA LYS A 83 -3.41 -11.66 -3.93
C LYS A 83 -2.45 -12.35 -4.89
N ASN A 84 -2.87 -13.42 -5.57
CA ASN A 84 -2.02 -14.14 -6.50
C ASN A 84 -1.79 -13.32 -7.77
N GLU A 85 -2.84 -12.67 -8.29
CA GLU A 85 -2.73 -11.74 -9.41
C GLU A 85 -1.82 -10.56 -9.07
N VAL A 86 -1.96 -9.97 -7.88
CA VAL A 86 -1.08 -8.90 -7.41
C VAL A 86 0.38 -9.36 -7.34
N ILE A 87 0.65 -10.51 -6.72
CA ILE A 87 2.01 -11.07 -6.62
C ILE A 87 2.58 -11.36 -8.01
N ASN A 88 1.79 -11.97 -8.90
CA ASN A 88 2.18 -12.29 -10.27
C ASN A 88 2.53 -11.02 -11.05
N TRP A 89 1.75 -9.96 -10.89
CA TRP A 89 2.01 -8.67 -11.51
C TRP A 89 3.33 -8.07 -11.00
N ILE A 90 3.54 -8.01 -9.68
CA ILE A 90 4.79 -7.47 -9.07
C ILE A 90 6.01 -8.27 -9.58
N GLN A 91 5.88 -9.60 -9.68
CA GLN A 91 6.94 -10.45 -10.20
C GLN A 91 7.28 -10.17 -11.66
N LYS A 92 6.27 -9.93 -12.51
CA LYS A 92 6.49 -9.53 -13.90
C LYS A 92 7.25 -8.22 -13.97
N GLN A 93 6.88 -7.22 -13.17
CA GLN A 93 7.57 -5.92 -13.15
C GLN A 93 9.04 -6.05 -12.72
N ILE A 94 9.32 -6.84 -11.69
CA ILE A 94 10.71 -7.08 -11.25
C ILE A 94 11.54 -7.72 -12.37
N LYS A 95 11.01 -8.73 -13.07
CA LYS A 95 11.71 -9.38 -14.18
C LYS A 95 12.00 -8.40 -15.33
N LEU A 96 11.06 -7.53 -15.65
CA LEU A 96 11.25 -6.49 -16.67
C LEU A 96 12.38 -5.53 -16.27
N LEU A 97 12.41 -5.10 -15.00
CA LEU A 97 13.47 -4.24 -14.48
C LEU A 97 14.83 -4.94 -14.47
N GLU A 98 14.89 -6.20 -14.03
CA GLU A 98 16.12 -7.02 -14.06
C GLU A 98 16.66 -7.14 -15.50
N THR A 99 15.79 -7.37 -16.48
CA THR A 99 16.17 -7.46 -17.90
C THR A 99 16.70 -6.13 -18.43
N LYS A 100 16.05 -5.01 -18.08
CA LYS A 100 16.47 -3.68 -18.50
C LYS A 100 17.86 -3.33 -17.97
N ILE A 101 18.11 -3.60 -16.69
CA ILE A 101 19.42 -3.38 -16.06
C ILE A 101 20.50 -4.23 -16.74
N SER A 102 20.22 -5.50 -17.05
CA SER A 102 21.18 -6.35 -17.77
C SER A 102 21.50 -5.86 -19.18
N ASN A 103 20.58 -5.19 -19.86
CA ASN A 103 20.79 -4.65 -21.20
C ASN A 103 21.49 -3.27 -21.21
N GLU A 104 21.49 -2.53 -20.10
CA GLU A 104 22.18 -1.23 -19.96
C GLU A 104 23.65 -1.40 -19.50
N VAL A 105 24.04 -2.59 -19.05
CA VAL A 105 25.39 -2.93 -18.57
C VAL A 105 26.22 -3.66 -19.64
N VAL A 106 25.67 -3.85 -20.86
CA VAL A 106 26.34 -4.45 -22.03
C VAL A 106 26.60 -3.41 -23.10
#